data_AF-A0A956DK25-F1
#
_entry.id   AF-A0A956DK25-F1
#
_cell.length_a   1.000
_cell.length_b   1.000
_cell.length_c   1.000
_cell.angle_alpha   90.00
_cell.angle_beta   90.00
_cell.angle_gamma   90.00
#
_symmetry.space_group_name_H-M   'P 1'
#
loop_
_entity.id
_entity.type
_entity.pdbx_description
1 polymer ?
#
loop_
_entity_poly.entity_id
_entity_poly.type
_entity_poly.pdbx_seq_one_letter_code
_entity_poly.pdbx_strand_id
1 'polypeptide(L)'
;MNPASSIPYGTLTQTNPSHDSDRHRRWAALYEGDLTTDDKRDLLPRRLREPHALWLDRVRHGAEYIGYFGALVVAYAQTVCHAPLRVGLADGSEPDADYSAFAEQASEGGDSFAAIAESVLADALVHGRGYLAIDAPRAPDGVEVLSRAHEDALGLSRITADRVDPCAVIDWAAGADGYLDWCVIHRVVEPRDGARDVRDRVVEHFRYWYRDESTGLACWADYAITRKRTKRISPRAEVPLVDAGATSFLHVPMVPLVLKPAQWLGAKLAPLAGEVFRRRSELAAGMAHSIAATPVLKLGPEIPKMGEGLSEAQQDPHRGRNYGAVAGSGDALILGAEDDAKFLEPAGAAWKLGADEIRRLVGQGTQYHEVAVFYRANALSRPLEEALGARRIPYQL
;
A
#
# COMPACT_ATOMS: atom_id res chain seq x y z
N MET A 1 33.54 -14.33 13.15
CA MET A 1 33.52 -13.24 14.17
C MET A 1 32.30 -13.45 15.04
N ASN A 2 32.43 -13.51 16.37
CA ASN A 2 31.27 -13.69 17.25
C ASN A 2 30.33 -12.47 17.15
N PRO A 3 29.00 -12.67 17.07
CA PRO A 3 28.06 -11.56 16.99
C PRO A 3 28.09 -10.74 18.27
N ALA A 4 27.99 -9.41 18.13
CA ALA A 4 27.94 -8.52 19.28
C ALA A 4 26.69 -8.80 20.12
N SER A 5 26.82 -8.73 21.46
CA SER A 5 25.70 -8.94 22.39
C SER A 5 24.63 -7.86 22.29
N SER A 6 24.97 -6.68 21.78
CA SER A 6 24.04 -5.63 21.39
C SER A 6 24.61 -4.80 20.25
N ILE A 7 23.74 -4.19 19.46
CA ILE A 7 24.11 -3.24 18.40
C ILE A 7 23.23 -1.98 18.53
N PRO A 8 23.78 -0.77 18.32
CA PRO A 8 22.97 0.45 18.27
C PRO A 8 21.90 0.37 17.18
N TYR A 9 20.67 0.74 17.51
CA TYR A 9 19.52 0.74 16.61
C TYR A 9 19.80 1.49 15.31
N GLY A 10 20.46 2.65 15.39
CA GLY A 10 20.81 3.46 14.23
C GLY A 10 21.78 2.79 13.25
N THR A 11 22.54 1.78 13.71
CA THR A 11 23.39 0.95 12.85
C THR A 11 22.56 -0.11 12.14
N LEU A 12 21.65 -0.78 12.87
CA LEU A 12 20.76 -1.80 12.29
C LEU A 12 19.72 -1.24 11.33
N THR A 13 19.36 0.03 11.45
CA THR A 13 18.43 0.70 10.54
C THR A 13 19.11 1.48 9.41
N GLN A 14 20.41 1.27 9.19
CA GLN A 14 21.04 1.79 7.98
C GLN A 14 20.42 1.10 6.76
N THR A 15 20.40 1.83 5.65
CA THR A 15 19.85 1.32 4.40
C THR A 15 20.92 1.39 3.33
N ASN A 16 20.97 0.37 2.48
CA ASN A 16 21.82 0.41 1.31
C ASN A 16 21.43 1.63 0.44
N PRO A 17 22.38 2.37 -0.18
CA PRO A 17 22.05 3.53 -1.01
C PRO A 17 21.07 3.25 -2.17
N SER A 18 20.97 1.99 -2.60
CA SER A 18 20.02 1.56 -3.63
C SER A 18 18.64 1.15 -3.09
N HIS A 19 18.50 1.01 -1.76
CA HIS A 19 17.23 0.75 -1.08
C HIS A 19 16.48 2.08 -0.86
N ASP A 20 15.23 2.15 -1.33
CA ASP A 20 14.34 3.29 -1.14
C ASP A 20 13.02 2.79 -0.55
N SER A 21 12.93 2.79 0.78
CA SER A 21 11.80 2.22 1.51
C SER A 21 10.47 2.92 1.17
N ASP A 22 10.50 4.23 1.00
CA ASP A 22 9.30 5.02 0.67
C ASP A 22 8.81 4.74 -0.75
N ARG A 23 9.73 4.57 -1.70
CA ARG A 23 9.39 4.13 -3.06
C ARG A 23 8.86 2.71 -3.05
N HIS A 24 9.52 1.79 -2.35
CA HIS A 24 9.10 0.38 -2.31
C HIS A 24 7.71 0.24 -1.70
N ARG A 25 7.43 0.87 -0.55
CA ARG A 25 6.11 0.87 0.07
C ARG A 25 5.02 1.38 -0.88
N ARG A 26 5.24 2.53 -1.53
CA ARG A 26 4.26 3.11 -2.45
C ARG A 26 4.01 2.21 -3.66
N TRP A 27 5.04 1.57 -4.18
CA TRP A 27 4.90 0.69 -5.33
C TRP A 27 4.25 -0.64 -4.97
N ALA A 28 4.54 -1.21 -3.80
CA ALA A 28 3.82 -2.37 -3.27
C ALA A 28 2.33 -2.06 -3.15
N ALA A 29 1.96 -0.92 -2.54
CA ALA A 29 0.56 -0.51 -2.40
C ALA A 29 -0.16 -0.36 -3.76
N LEU A 30 0.50 0.23 -4.77
CA LEU A 30 -0.04 0.34 -6.12
C LEU A 30 -0.14 -1.03 -6.83
N TYR A 31 0.81 -1.93 -6.58
CA TYR A 31 0.83 -3.27 -7.15
C TYR A 31 -0.30 -4.13 -6.60
N GLU A 32 -0.44 -4.19 -5.27
CA GLU A 32 -1.49 -4.92 -4.55
C GLU A 32 -2.88 -4.34 -4.84
N GLY A 33 -2.95 -3.00 -4.93
CA GLY A 33 -4.15 -2.25 -5.25
C GLY A 33 -5.12 -2.03 -4.08
N ASP A 34 -4.83 -2.57 -2.90
CA ASP A 34 -5.53 -2.25 -1.65
C ASP A 34 -4.92 -1.01 -0.97
N LEU A 35 -5.12 0.16 -1.59
CA LEU A 35 -4.56 1.40 -1.07
C LEU A 35 -5.19 1.78 0.27
N THR A 36 -4.38 1.79 1.33
CA THR A 36 -4.82 2.27 2.64
C THR A 36 -5.09 3.78 2.62
N THR A 37 -5.71 4.30 3.68
CA THR A 37 -5.90 5.76 3.80
C THR A 37 -4.57 6.51 3.78
N ASP A 38 -3.51 5.94 4.37
CA ASP A 38 -2.20 6.60 4.41
C ASP A 38 -1.51 6.55 3.04
N ASP A 39 -1.62 5.44 2.30
CA ASP A 39 -1.12 5.38 0.91
C ASP A 39 -1.83 6.40 0.02
N LYS A 40 -3.15 6.53 0.18
CA LYS A 40 -3.94 7.54 -0.53
C LYS A 40 -3.51 8.97 -0.18
N ARG A 41 -3.20 9.26 1.09
CA ARG A 41 -2.69 10.59 1.52
C ARG A 41 -1.36 10.92 0.84
N ASP A 42 -0.47 9.95 0.75
CA ASP A 42 0.85 10.12 0.14
C ASP A 42 0.75 10.32 -1.37
N LEU A 43 -0.18 9.63 -2.02
CA LEU A 43 -0.38 9.68 -3.47
C LEU A 43 -1.26 10.85 -3.92
N LEU A 44 -2.17 11.35 -3.06
CA LEU A 44 -3.07 12.49 -3.31
C LEU A 44 -2.72 13.68 -2.41
N PRO A 45 -1.74 14.52 -2.80
CA PRO A 45 -1.35 15.67 -2.00
C PRO A 45 -2.50 16.67 -1.85
N ARG A 46 -2.47 17.42 -0.75
CA ARG A 46 -3.38 18.55 -0.51
C ARG A 46 -3.06 19.68 -1.47
N ARG A 47 -4.07 20.22 -2.15
CA ARG A 47 -3.91 21.34 -3.08
C ARG A 47 -3.62 22.64 -2.33
N LEU A 48 -3.10 23.62 -3.06
CA LEU A 48 -2.90 24.96 -2.52
C LEU A 48 -4.25 25.54 -2.08
N ARG A 49 -4.36 25.94 -0.81
CA ARG A 49 -5.58 26.47 -0.16
C ARG A 49 -6.76 25.49 -0.04
N GLU A 50 -6.56 24.20 -0.27
CA GLU A 50 -7.59 23.18 0.03
C GLU A 50 -7.74 23.04 1.56
N PRO A 51 -8.94 23.24 2.12
CA PRO A 51 -9.21 22.97 3.53
C PRO A 51 -8.88 21.52 3.87
N HIS A 52 -8.26 21.29 5.04
CA HIS A 52 -7.84 19.95 5.46
C HIS A 52 -9.01 18.94 5.49
N ALA A 53 -10.21 19.38 5.89
CA ALA A 53 -11.40 18.53 5.91
C ALA A 53 -11.81 18.05 4.50
N LEU A 54 -11.79 18.94 3.50
CA LEU A 54 -12.12 18.59 2.12
C LEU A 54 -11.05 17.68 1.48
N TRP A 55 -9.79 17.93 1.79
CA TRP A 55 -8.71 17.03 1.37
C TRP A 55 -8.88 15.62 1.95
N LEU A 56 -9.18 15.52 3.25
CA LEU A 56 -9.37 14.23 3.91
C LEU A 56 -10.59 13.48 3.38
N ASP A 57 -11.68 14.20 3.09
CA ASP A 57 -12.87 13.65 2.44
C ASP A 57 -12.52 13.08 1.05
N ARG A 58 -11.80 13.84 0.23
CA ARG A 58 -11.31 13.40 -1.09
C ARG A 58 -10.42 12.16 -0.99
N VAL A 59 -9.53 12.10 -0.01
CA VAL A 59 -8.67 10.93 0.23
C VAL A 59 -9.48 9.70 0.63
N ARG A 60 -10.49 9.85 1.49
CA ARG A 60 -11.27 8.72 2.02
C ARG A 60 -12.33 8.21 1.06
N HIS A 61 -13.01 9.12 0.37
CA HIS A 61 -14.23 8.83 -0.37
C HIS A 61 -14.10 9.10 -1.88
N GLY A 62 -13.29 10.08 -2.29
CA GLY A 62 -13.12 10.45 -3.70
C GLY A 62 -11.95 9.78 -4.42
N ALA A 63 -11.16 8.97 -3.71
CA ALA A 63 -9.99 8.31 -4.26
C ALA A 63 -10.39 7.05 -5.05
N GLU A 64 -10.18 7.08 -6.37
CA GLU A 64 -10.49 5.97 -7.28
C GLU A 64 -9.23 5.37 -7.88
N TYR A 65 -8.93 4.12 -7.54
CA TYR A 65 -7.82 3.37 -8.12
C TYR A 65 -8.31 2.19 -8.95
N ILE A 66 -7.68 1.97 -10.10
CA ILE A 66 -7.82 0.75 -10.89
C ILE A 66 -6.45 0.10 -10.97
N GLY A 67 -6.34 -1.13 -10.46
CA GLY A 67 -5.09 -1.89 -10.31
C GLY A 67 -4.47 -2.41 -11.61
N TYR A 68 -4.37 -1.61 -12.66
CA TYR A 68 -3.74 -2.02 -13.92
C TYR A 68 -2.26 -2.36 -13.74
N PHE A 69 -1.57 -1.70 -12.80
CA PHE A 69 -0.16 -1.98 -12.54
C PHE A 69 0.06 -3.43 -12.08
N GLY A 70 -0.69 -3.87 -11.05
CA GLY A 70 -0.67 -5.26 -10.60
C GLY A 70 -1.00 -6.24 -11.71
N ALA A 71 -2.10 -5.99 -12.44
CA ALA A 71 -2.53 -6.86 -13.53
C ALA A 71 -1.47 -7.02 -14.64
N LEU A 72 -0.78 -5.93 -15.02
CA LEU A 72 0.26 -5.97 -16.04
C LEU A 72 1.53 -6.71 -15.56
N VAL A 73 1.92 -6.52 -14.29
CA VAL A 73 3.06 -7.22 -13.72
C VAL A 73 2.80 -8.72 -13.66
N VAL A 74 1.62 -9.12 -13.16
CA VAL A 74 1.22 -10.53 -13.09
C VAL A 74 1.18 -11.16 -14.47
N ALA A 75 0.55 -10.50 -15.45
CA ALA A 75 0.49 -11.00 -16.82
C ALA A 75 1.88 -11.17 -17.44
N TYR A 76 2.81 -10.25 -17.16
CA TYR A 76 4.19 -10.36 -17.64
C TYR A 76 4.93 -11.51 -16.96
N ALA A 77 4.83 -11.65 -15.64
CA ALA A 77 5.44 -12.76 -14.88
C ALA A 77 4.95 -14.11 -15.41
N GLN A 78 3.64 -14.28 -15.58
CA GLN A 78 3.02 -15.48 -16.15
C GLN A 78 3.48 -15.75 -17.59
N THR A 79 3.70 -14.71 -18.40
CA THR A 79 4.22 -14.87 -19.76
C THR A 79 5.66 -15.38 -19.77
N VAL A 80 6.50 -14.87 -18.87
CA VAL A 80 7.89 -15.33 -18.70
C VAL A 80 7.92 -16.78 -18.16
N CYS A 81 7.04 -17.08 -17.21
CA CYS A 81 6.90 -18.39 -16.57
C CYS A 81 5.96 -19.35 -17.32
N HIS A 82 5.58 -19.04 -18.56
CA HIS A 82 4.68 -19.89 -19.36
C HIS A 82 5.27 -21.29 -19.58
N ALA A 83 6.60 -21.39 -19.74
CA ALA A 83 7.28 -22.66 -19.70
C ALA A 83 7.54 -23.03 -18.22
N PRO A 84 7.15 -24.24 -17.78
CA PRO A 84 7.39 -24.66 -16.40
C PRO A 84 8.89 -24.59 -16.09
N LEU A 85 9.23 -23.86 -15.03
CA LEU A 85 10.60 -23.81 -14.52
C LEU A 85 11.02 -25.22 -14.12
N ARG A 86 12.22 -25.62 -14.55
CA ARG A 86 12.81 -26.91 -14.20
C ARG A 86 13.98 -26.69 -13.27
N VAL A 87 14.00 -27.43 -12.17
CA VAL A 87 15.20 -27.61 -11.36
C VAL A 87 16.08 -28.63 -12.08
N GLY A 88 17.34 -28.30 -12.27
CA GLY A 88 18.30 -29.17 -12.93
C GLY A 88 19.71 -28.86 -12.44
N LEU A 89 20.60 -29.81 -12.66
CA LEU A 89 22.01 -29.65 -12.32
C LEU A 89 22.70 -28.79 -13.37
N ALA A 90 23.68 -27.99 -12.95
CA ALA A 90 24.37 -27.05 -13.83
C ALA A 90 25.16 -27.74 -14.96
N ASP A 91 25.53 -29.00 -14.76
CA ASP A 91 26.21 -29.85 -15.76
C ASP A 91 25.23 -30.49 -16.76
N GLY A 92 23.92 -30.28 -16.59
CA GLY A 92 22.87 -30.83 -17.45
C GLY A 92 22.51 -32.29 -17.19
N SER A 93 23.08 -32.91 -16.15
CA SER A 93 22.67 -34.25 -15.73
C SER A 93 21.26 -34.25 -15.10
N GLU A 94 20.62 -35.41 -15.07
CA GLU A 94 19.29 -35.53 -14.46
C GLU A 94 19.39 -35.29 -12.94
N PRO A 95 18.51 -34.44 -12.37
CA PRO A 95 18.44 -34.25 -10.94
C PRO A 95 18.10 -35.58 -10.26
N ASP A 96 18.68 -35.82 -9.10
CA ASP A 96 18.28 -36.96 -8.28
C ASP A 96 16.86 -36.78 -7.71
N ALA A 97 16.41 -37.78 -6.96
CA ALA A 97 15.08 -37.79 -6.36
C ALA A 97 14.87 -36.62 -5.37
N ASP A 98 15.92 -36.14 -4.71
CA ASP A 98 15.83 -35.08 -3.70
C ASP A 98 15.61 -33.72 -4.36
N TYR A 99 16.34 -33.42 -5.45
CA TYR A 99 16.10 -32.20 -6.24
C TYR A 99 14.72 -32.21 -6.91
N SER A 100 14.24 -33.38 -7.32
CA SER A 100 12.89 -33.52 -7.89
C SER A 100 11.82 -33.26 -6.82
N ALA A 101 11.99 -33.82 -5.61
CA ALA A 101 11.10 -33.57 -4.48
C ALA A 101 11.10 -32.09 -4.06
N PHE A 102 12.26 -31.45 -4.03
CA PHE A 102 12.39 -30.00 -3.77
C PHE A 102 11.69 -29.17 -4.84
N ALA A 103 11.80 -29.55 -6.12
CA ALA A 103 11.14 -28.83 -7.21
C ALA A 103 9.61 -28.83 -7.05
N GLU A 104 9.04 -29.95 -6.62
CA GLU A 104 7.60 -30.12 -6.38
C GLU A 104 7.15 -29.46 -5.07
N GLN A 105 7.97 -29.51 -4.03
CA GLN A 105 7.68 -28.94 -2.70
C GLN A 105 8.95 -28.29 -2.12
N ALA A 106 9.08 -26.98 -2.34
CA ALA A 106 10.21 -26.18 -1.89
C ALA A 106 9.92 -25.41 -0.60
N SER A 107 8.68 -25.03 -0.30
CA SER A 107 8.33 -24.34 0.95
C SER A 107 7.76 -25.30 2.00
N GLU A 108 7.85 -24.92 3.27
CA GLU A 108 7.15 -25.63 4.36
C GLU A 108 5.62 -25.64 4.17
N GLY A 109 5.10 -24.63 3.46
CA GLY A 109 3.69 -24.50 3.11
C GLY A 109 3.22 -25.40 1.96
N GLY A 110 4.13 -26.08 1.26
CA GLY A 110 3.80 -26.97 0.15
C GLY A 110 3.93 -26.34 -1.24
N ASP A 111 4.50 -25.14 -1.37
CA ASP A 111 4.67 -24.49 -2.67
C ASP A 111 5.81 -25.12 -3.45
N SER A 112 5.60 -25.32 -4.76
CA SER A 112 6.67 -25.72 -5.69
C SER A 112 7.72 -24.62 -5.85
N PHE A 113 8.95 -25.00 -6.18
CA PHE A 113 10.02 -24.04 -6.46
C PHE A 113 9.62 -23.06 -7.58
N ALA A 114 8.89 -23.54 -8.59
CA ALA A 114 8.42 -22.71 -9.69
C ALA A 114 7.48 -21.57 -9.24
N ALA A 115 6.55 -21.88 -8.32
CA ALA A 115 5.62 -20.88 -7.78
C ALA A 115 6.33 -19.81 -6.94
N ILE A 116 7.34 -20.23 -6.16
CA ILE A 116 8.17 -19.32 -5.38
C ILE A 116 9.00 -18.43 -6.32
N ALA A 117 9.63 -19.01 -7.34
CA ALA A 117 10.41 -18.27 -8.33
C ALA A 117 9.57 -17.27 -9.13
N GLU A 118 8.33 -17.62 -9.49
CA GLU A 118 7.38 -16.68 -10.12
C GLU A 118 7.07 -15.50 -9.18
N SER A 119 6.87 -15.76 -7.89
CA SER A 119 6.62 -14.73 -6.89
C SER A 119 7.84 -13.83 -6.66
N VAL A 120 9.04 -14.40 -6.63
CA VAL A 120 10.31 -13.65 -6.56
C VAL A 120 10.53 -12.81 -7.82
N LEU A 121 10.14 -13.32 -8.99
CA LEU A 121 10.15 -12.56 -10.23
C LEU A 121 9.16 -11.40 -10.20
N ALA A 122 7.94 -11.61 -9.70
CA ALA A 122 6.96 -10.54 -9.53
C ALA A 122 7.50 -9.42 -8.62
N ASP A 123 8.11 -9.78 -7.49
CA ASP A 123 8.79 -8.84 -6.59
C ASP A 123 9.90 -8.06 -7.32
N ALA A 124 10.72 -8.77 -8.10
CA ALA A 124 11.78 -8.14 -8.88
C ALA A 124 11.22 -7.20 -9.96
N LEU A 125 10.10 -7.54 -10.60
CA LEU A 125 9.43 -6.69 -11.58
C LEU A 125 8.87 -5.42 -10.94
N VAL A 126 8.36 -5.48 -9.69
CA VAL A 126 7.87 -4.31 -8.95
C VAL A 126 9.03 -3.48 -8.40
N HIS A 127 9.92 -4.08 -7.62
CA HIS A 127 10.92 -3.39 -6.81
C HIS A 127 12.30 -3.29 -7.46
N GLY A 128 12.50 -3.94 -8.62
CA GLY A 128 13.79 -4.06 -9.30
C GLY A 128 14.67 -5.16 -8.71
N ARG A 129 14.28 -5.71 -7.55
CA ARG A 129 14.95 -6.81 -6.85
C ARG A 129 13.91 -7.72 -6.20
N GLY A 130 14.14 -9.03 -6.29
CA GLY A 130 13.44 -10.06 -5.53
C GLY A 130 14.46 -10.86 -4.72
N TYR A 131 14.01 -11.52 -3.65
CA TYR A 131 14.89 -12.29 -2.78
C TYR A 131 14.30 -13.67 -2.50
N LEU A 132 15.13 -14.68 -2.70
CA LEU A 132 14.85 -16.06 -2.31
C LEU A 132 15.72 -16.40 -1.10
N ALA A 133 15.09 -16.67 0.05
CA ALA A 133 15.76 -17.28 1.18
C ALA A 133 15.81 -18.79 0.97
N ILE A 134 16.92 -19.39 1.36
CA ILE A 134 17.10 -20.84 1.44
C ILE A 134 17.33 -21.15 2.91
N ASP A 135 16.68 -22.19 3.43
CA ASP A 135 16.87 -22.62 4.80
C ASP A 135 17.07 -24.13 4.89
N ALA A 136 17.71 -24.55 5.96
CA ALA A 136 17.89 -25.96 6.31
C ALA A 136 17.35 -26.17 7.74
N PRO A 137 16.58 -27.24 7.98
CA PRO A 137 16.03 -27.51 9.30
C PRO A 137 17.13 -27.57 10.36
N ARG A 138 16.89 -26.90 11.49
CA ARG A 138 17.80 -26.95 12.63
C ARG A 138 17.65 -28.29 13.34
N ALA A 139 18.78 -28.91 13.70
CA ALA A 139 18.77 -30.07 14.60
C ALA A 139 18.07 -29.70 15.92
N PRO A 140 17.17 -30.54 16.46
CA PRO A 140 16.56 -30.30 17.75
C PRO A 140 17.61 -30.14 18.85
N ASP A 141 17.32 -29.33 19.86
CA ASP A 141 18.27 -29.06 20.95
C ASP A 141 18.71 -30.37 21.63
N GLY A 142 20.02 -30.53 21.79
CA GLY A 142 20.64 -31.72 22.39
C GLY A 142 20.78 -32.93 21.46
N VAL A 143 20.40 -32.81 20.19
CA VAL A 143 20.62 -33.85 19.17
C VAL A 143 21.92 -33.59 18.42
N GLU A 144 22.90 -34.45 18.62
CA GLU A 144 24.17 -34.40 17.88
C GLU A 144 24.05 -35.17 16.55
N VAL A 145 24.32 -34.49 15.43
CA VAL A 145 24.29 -35.11 14.10
C VAL A 145 25.61 -35.85 13.85
N LEU A 146 25.62 -37.14 14.17
CA LEU A 146 26.83 -37.98 14.09
C LEU A 146 27.27 -38.37 12.67
N SER A 147 26.36 -38.31 11.68
CA SER A 147 26.66 -38.68 10.28
C SER A 147 25.60 -38.13 9.32
N ARG A 148 25.92 -38.08 8.01
CA ARG A 148 24.98 -37.68 6.96
C ARG A 148 23.74 -38.60 6.88
N ALA A 149 23.92 -39.90 7.07
CA ALA A 149 22.79 -40.82 7.13
C ALA A 149 21.87 -40.56 8.35
N HIS A 150 22.43 -40.08 9.46
CA HIS A 150 21.67 -39.66 10.63
C HIS A 150 20.95 -38.33 10.38
N GLU A 151 21.60 -37.39 9.69
CA GLU A 151 21.02 -36.13 9.22
C GLU A 151 19.79 -36.37 8.32
N ASP A 152 19.94 -37.26 7.33
CA ASP A 152 18.87 -37.66 6.41
C ASP A 152 17.72 -38.33 7.16
N ALA A 153 18.03 -39.22 8.12
CA ALA A 153 17.03 -39.88 8.96
C ALA A 153 16.27 -38.91 9.88
N LEU A 154 16.91 -37.81 10.30
CA LEU A 154 16.29 -36.73 11.06
C LEU A 154 15.57 -35.72 10.16
N GLY A 155 15.65 -35.87 8.83
CA GLY A 155 15.06 -34.96 7.84
C GLY A 155 15.75 -33.60 7.76
N LEU A 156 16.94 -33.45 8.34
CA LEU A 156 17.68 -32.18 8.41
C LEU A 156 18.32 -31.79 7.07
N SER A 157 18.44 -32.73 6.14
CA SER A 157 18.91 -32.48 4.77
C SER A 157 17.84 -31.88 3.85
N ARG A 158 16.59 -31.73 4.33
CA ARG A 158 15.49 -31.18 3.53
C ARG A 158 15.58 -29.65 3.46
N ILE A 159 16.23 -29.16 2.42
CA ILE A 159 16.31 -27.73 2.15
C ILE A 159 14.92 -27.17 1.80
N THR A 160 14.62 -26.01 2.35
CA THR A 160 13.44 -25.22 1.99
C THR A 160 13.83 -23.91 1.33
N ALA A 161 12.90 -23.32 0.61
CA ALA A 161 13.04 -22.02 -0.03
C ALA A 161 11.79 -21.19 0.27
N ASP A 162 11.99 -19.90 0.49
CA ASP A 162 10.92 -18.95 0.74
C ASP A 162 11.18 -17.60 0.06
N ARG A 163 10.11 -16.95 -0.36
CA ARG A 163 10.15 -15.57 -0.84
C ARG A 163 10.38 -14.62 0.34
N VAL A 164 11.31 -13.68 0.19
CA VAL A 164 11.52 -12.60 1.15
C VAL A 164 11.06 -11.29 0.57
N ASP A 165 10.21 -10.57 1.32
CA ASP A 165 9.75 -9.23 0.98
C ASP A 165 10.95 -8.30 0.68
N PRO A 166 11.05 -7.72 -0.53
CA PRO A 166 12.10 -6.77 -0.86
C PRO A 166 12.16 -5.53 0.03
N CYS A 167 11.06 -5.15 0.68
CA CYS A 167 11.02 -4.05 1.63
C CYS A 167 11.70 -4.40 2.95
N ALA A 168 11.74 -5.69 3.32
CA ALA A 168 12.37 -6.16 4.55
C ALA A 168 13.90 -6.22 4.42
N VAL A 169 14.46 -6.40 3.23
CA VAL A 169 15.92 -6.40 3.02
C VAL A 169 16.42 -4.97 2.87
N ILE A 170 16.88 -4.39 3.98
CA ILE A 170 17.18 -2.96 4.08
C ILE A 170 18.63 -2.61 3.77
N ASP A 171 19.58 -3.50 4.08
CA ASP A 171 21.00 -3.28 3.83
C ASP A 171 21.72 -4.57 3.47
N TRP A 172 22.76 -4.47 2.64
CA TRP A 172 23.52 -5.62 2.15
C TRP A 172 24.82 -5.20 1.48
N ALA A 173 25.76 -6.15 1.41
CA ALA A 173 26.91 -6.10 0.51
C ALA A 173 26.93 -7.33 -0.39
N ALA A 174 27.23 -7.12 -1.67
CA ALA A 174 27.40 -8.20 -2.63
C ALA A 174 28.90 -8.47 -2.84
N GLY A 175 29.25 -9.74 -2.87
CA GLY A 175 30.57 -10.23 -3.25
C GLY A 175 30.80 -10.18 -4.76
N ALA A 176 32.04 -10.40 -5.18
CA ALA A 176 32.43 -10.39 -6.59
C ALA A 176 31.83 -11.57 -7.41
N ASP A 177 31.42 -12.63 -6.73
CA ASP A 177 30.77 -13.82 -7.27
C ASP A 177 29.26 -13.65 -7.49
N GLY A 178 28.69 -12.50 -7.09
CA GLY A 178 27.27 -12.20 -7.19
C GLY A 178 26.43 -12.67 -6.01
N TYR A 179 27.01 -13.40 -5.05
CA TYR A 179 26.36 -13.73 -3.79
C TYR A 179 26.44 -12.56 -2.82
N LEU A 180 25.66 -12.63 -1.74
CA LEU A 180 25.74 -11.64 -0.67
C LEU A 180 26.85 -12.04 0.32
N ASP A 181 27.72 -11.09 0.66
CA ASP A 181 28.70 -11.26 1.75
C ASP A 181 28.00 -11.13 3.10
N TRP A 182 27.02 -10.22 3.18
CA TRP A 182 26.15 -10.03 4.33
C TRP A 182 24.86 -9.31 3.93
N CYS A 183 23.81 -9.45 4.74
CA CYS A 183 22.58 -8.66 4.60
C CYS A 183 21.85 -8.49 5.94
N VAL A 184 21.00 -7.46 6.00
CA VAL A 184 20.13 -7.15 7.14
C VAL A 184 18.68 -7.21 6.68
N ILE A 185 17.90 -8.06 7.34
CA ILE A 185 16.47 -8.20 7.15
C ILE A 185 15.76 -7.56 8.36
N HIS A 186 14.94 -6.55 8.12
CA HIS A 186 14.16 -5.85 9.14
C HIS A 186 12.68 -6.18 9.00
N ARG A 187 12.06 -6.65 10.08
CA ARG A 187 10.64 -6.93 10.15
C ARG A 187 10.04 -6.22 11.35
N VAL A 188 8.89 -5.59 11.14
CA VAL A 188 8.13 -4.90 12.20
C VAL A 188 6.83 -5.65 12.43
N VAL A 189 6.59 -6.07 13.67
CA VAL A 189 5.38 -6.80 14.07
C VAL A 189 4.67 -6.01 15.16
N GLU A 190 3.35 -5.94 15.09
CA GLU A 190 2.50 -5.36 16.13
C GLU A 190 1.71 -6.47 16.85
N PRO A 191 2.37 -7.26 17.71
CA PRO A 191 1.73 -8.40 18.36
C PRO A 191 0.61 -7.95 19.28
N ARG A 192 -0.38 -8.83 19.44
CA ARG A 192 -1.49 -8.69 20.38
C ARG A 192 -1.57 -9.98 21.19
N ASP A 193 -1.41 -9.89 22.51
CA ASP A 193 -1.35 -11.07 23.38
C ASP A 193 -2.71 -11.80 23.47
N GLY A 194 -3.82 -11.07 23.36
CA GLY A 194 -5.16 -11.64 23.30
C GLY A 194 -6.19 -10.74 22.65
N ALA A 195 -7.35 -11.30 22.30
CA ALA A 195 -8.44 -10.59 21.62
C ALA A 195 -9.04 -9.41 22.42
N ARG A 196 -8.66 -9.23 23.69
CA ARG A 196 -9.07 -8.14 24.57
C ARG A 196 -7.98 -7.09 24.81
N ASP A 197 -6.73 -7.37 24.44
CA ASP A 197 -5.62 -6.46 24.70
C ASP A 197 -5.56 -5.37 23.63
N VAL A 198 -4.87 -4.27 23.92
CA VAL A 198 -4.66 -3.21 22.94
C VAL A 198 -3.42 -3.53 22.11
N ARG A 199 -3.45 -3.24 20.79
CA ARG A 199 -2.23 -3.24 19.95
C ARG A 199 -1.40 -1.99 20.24
N ASP A 200 -0.74 -1.95 21.39
CA ASP A 200 0.11 -0.83 21.80
C ASP A 200 1.62 -1.17 21.71
N ARG A 201 1.96 -2.44 21.51
CA ARG A 201 3.32 -2.97 21.41
C ARG A 201 3.75 -3.15 19.96
N VAL A 202 4.94 -2.66 19.66
CA VAL A 202 5.64 -2.88 18.39
C VAL A 202 6.96 -3.59 18.70
N VAL A 203 7.23 -4.68 17.99
CA VAL A 203 8.47 -5.42 18.06
C VAL A 203 9.16 -5.32 16.72
N GLU A 204 10.40 -4.84 16.74
CA GLU A 204 11.24 -4.74 15.55
C GLU A 204 12.31 -5.82 15.62
N HIS A 205 12.33 -6.69 14.61
CA HIS A 205 13.25 -7.81 14.46
C HIS A 205 14.26 -7.50 13.37
N PHE A 206 15.53 -7.75 13.63
CA PHE A 206 16.62 -7.63 12.68
C PHE A 206 17.35 -8.96 12.60
N ARG A 207 17.34 -9.58 11.43
CA ARG A 207 18.19 -10.73 11.13
C ARG A 207 19.39 -10.26 10.34
N TYR A 208 20.57 -10.40 10.92
CA TYR A 208 21.84 -10.09 10.27
C TYR A 208 22.51 -11.39 9.81
N TRP A 209 22.63 -11.55 8.50
CA TRP A 209 23.41 -12.64 7.88
C TRP A 209 24.80 -12.16 7.53
N TYR A 210 25.81 -12.98 7.76
CA TYR A 210 27.20 -12.68 7.43
C TYR A 210 28.00 -13.95 7.19
N ARG A 211 29.17 -13.82 6.58
CA ARG A 211 30.13 -14.93 6.46
C ARG A 211 31.18 -14.85 7.57
N ASP A 212 31.41 -15.96 8.25
CA ASP A 212 32.50 -16.05 9.22
C ASP A 212 33.82 -16.24 8.48
N GLU A 213 34.75 -15.30 8.62
CA GLU A 213 36.07 -15.37 7.98
C GLU A 213 36.91 -16.60 8.39
N SER A 214 36.69 -17.13 9.60
CA SER A 214 37.49 -18.25 10.11
C SER A 214 37.04 -19.61 9.57
N THR A 215 35.73 -19.80 9.38
CA THR A 215 35.17 -21.06 8.87
C THR A 215 34.78 -20.98 7.40
N GLY A 216 34.61 -19.78 6.86
CA GLY A 216 34.07 -19.52 5.53
C GLY A 216 32.56 -19.75 5.41
N LEU A 217 31.89 -20.16 6.49
CA LEU A 217 30.47 -20.51 6.52
C LEU A 217 29.59 -19.29 6.78
N ALA A 218 28.34 -19.34 6.32
CA ALA A 218 27.33 -18.36 6.61
C ALA A 218 26.79 -18.53 8.03
N CYS A 219 26.70 -17.41 8.74
CA CYS A 219 26.19 -17.28 10.08
C CYS A 219 25.09 -16.23 10.11
N TRP A 220 24.26 -16.27 11.15
CA TRP A 220 23.21 -15.31 11.39
C TRP A 220 23.17 -14.89 12.85
N ALA A 221 22.61 -13.69 13.08
CA ALA A 221 22.34 -13.15 14.40
C ALA A 221 21.00 -12.40 14.37
N ASP A 222 20.11 -12.77 15.27
CA ASP A 222 18.79 -12.16 15.44
C ASP A 222 18.84 -11.16 16.59
N TYR A 223 18.44 -9.93 16.31
CA TYR A 223 18.30 -8.84 17.27
C TYR A 223 16.85 -8.41 17.34
N ALA A 224 16.35 -8.07 18.52
CA ALA A 224 14.99 -7.56 18.66
C ALA A 224 14.86 -6.48 19.72
N ILE A 225 14.01 -5.49 19.44
CA ILE A 225 13.66 -4.44 20.40
C ILE A 225 12.15 -4.23 20.42
N THR A 226 11.62 -4.08 21.64
CA THR A 226 10.21 -3.83 21.88
C THR A 226 9.98 -2.38 22.29
N ARG A 227 8.96 -1.76 21.71
CA ARG A 227 8.55 -0.39 22.04
C ARG A 227 7.04 -0.24 22.07
N LYS A 228 6.58 0.87 22.65
CA LYS A 228 5.20 1.34 22.47
C LYS A 228 5.04 1.97 21.08
N ARG A 229 3.87 1.82 20.48
CA ARG A 229 3.55 2.38 19.15
C ARG A 229 3.81 3.89 19.04
N THR A 230 3.56 4.63 20.13
CA THR A 230 3.73 6.09 20.19
C THR A 230 5.18 6.53 20.44
N LYS A 231 6.07 5.63 20.87
CA LYS A 231 7.43 5.97 21.26
C LYS A 231 8.38 5.66 20.11
N ARG A 232 9.20 6.63 19.71
CA ARG A 232 10.32 6.40 18.78
C ARG A 232 11.54 5.85 19.52
N ILE A 233 12.28 4.95 18.88
CA ILE A 233 13.57 4.46 19.38
C ILE A 233 14.65 5.49 19.06
N SER A 234 15.54 5.73 20.01
CA SER A 234 16.73 6.57 19.77
C SER A 234 17.72 5.79 18.91
N PRO A 235 18.40 6.42 17.92
CA PRO A 235 19.45 5.77 17.14
C PRO A 235 20.59 5.17 17.99
N ARG A 236 20.80 5.67 19.22
CA ARG A 236 21.81 5.15 20.16
C ARG A 236 21.28 4.09 21.12
N ALA A 237 20.01 3.69 21.01
CA ALA A 237 19.48 2.64 21.85
C ALA A 237 20.10 1.30 21.44
N GLU A 238 20.61 0.56 22.41
CA GLU A 238 21.15 -0.78 22.18
C GLU A 238 20.02 -1.78 21.92
N VAL A 239 20.12 -2.51 20.82
CA VAL A 239 19.23 -3.62 20.47
C VAL A 239 19.92 -4.92 20.90
N PRO A 240 19.35 -5.69 21.84
CA PRO A 240 19.97 -6.91 22.34
C PRO A 240 19.92 -8.05 21.31
N LEU A 241 20.96 -8.89 21.35
CA LEU A 241 20.99 -10.18 20.66
C LEU A 241 19.95 -11.12 21.30
N VAL A 242 19.14 -11.77 20.47
CA VAL A 242 18.13 -12.75 20.86
C VAL A 242 18.64 -14.17 20.63
N ASP A 243 19.16 -14.43 19.43
CA ASP A 243 19.70 -15.73 19.05
C ASP A 243 20.77 -15.56 17.98
N ALA A 244 21.64 -16.55 17.81
CA ALA A 244 22.64 -16.59 16.76
C ALA A 244 23.01 -18.03 16.41
N GLY A 245 23.43 -18.25 15.17
CA GLY A 245 23.80 -19.57 14.71
C GLY A 245 24.76 -19.53 13.53
N ALA A 246 25.40 -20.68 13.30
CA ALA A 246 26.12 -20.98 12.07
C ALA A 246 25.31 -21.97 11.24
N THR A 247 25.47 -21.90 9.92
CA THR A 247 24.85 -22.83 8.97
C THR A 247 25.93 -23.66 8.27
N SER A 248 25.51 -24.67 7.51
CA SER A 248 26.39 -25.44 6.62
C SER A 248 26.65 -24.75 5.27
N PHE A 249 26.00 -23.60 5.00
CA PHE A 249 26.15 -22.90 3.73
C PHE A 249 27.49 -22.15 3.65
N LEU A 250 28.11 -22.16 2.47
CA LEU A 250 29.34 -21.38 2.20
C LEU A 250 29.05 -19.90 1.91
N HIS A 251 27.83 -19.59 1.49
CA HIS A 251 27.35 -18.26 1.15
C HIS A 251 26.13 -17.92 1.99
N VAL A 252 25.87 -16.62 2.19
CA VAL A 252 24.62 -16.17 2.80
C VAL A 252 23.45 -16.77 2.00
N PRO A 253 22.51 -17.51 2.63
CA PRO A 253 21.47 -18.25 1.93
C PRO A 253 20.31 -17.33 1.53
N MET A 254 20.66 -16.23 0.86
CA MET A 254 19.76 -15.21 0.34
C MET A 254 20.19 -14.91 -1.09
N VAL A 255 19.40 -15.35 -2.06
CA VAL A 255 19.72 -15.23 -3.47
C VAL A 255 18.96 -14.03 -4.05
N PRO A 256 19.66 -12.94 -4.44
CA PRO A 256 19.02 -11.78 -5.02
C PRO A 256 18.78 -11.98 -6.52
N LEU A 257 17.54 -11.78 -6.96
CA LEU A 257 17.20 -11.59 -8.37
C LEU A 257 17.17 -10.09 -8.67
N VAL A 258 18.18 -9.58 -9.38
CA VAL A 258 18.29 -8.14 -9.69
C VAL A 258 17.99 -7.90 -11.17
N LEU A 259 16.99 -7.08 -11.46
CA LEU A 259 16.65 -6.71 -12.84
C LEU A 259 17.51 -5.55 -13.33
N LYS A 260 17.88 -5.59 -14.60
CA LYS A 260 18.48 -4.43 -15.27
C LYS A 260 17.41 -3.34 -15.44
N PRO A 261 17.79 -2.04 -15.50
CA PRO A 261 16.84 -0.94 -15.66
C PRO A 261 15.87 -1.10 -16.84
N ALA A 262 16.30 -1.76 -17.93
CA ALA A 262 15.45 -2.01 -19.09
C ALA A 262 14.30 -3.01 -18.81
N GLN A 263 14.51 -3.95 -17.89
CA GLN A 263 13.59 -5.05 -17.54
C GLN A 263 12.72 -4.72 -16.32
N TRP A 264 13.06 -3.66 -15.58
CA TRP A 264 12.33 -3.23 -14.39
C TRP A 264 11.01 -2.53 -14.76
N LEU A 265 9.91 -3.29 -14.74
CA LEU A 265 8.59 -2.76 -15.08
C LEU A 265 8.06 -1.75 -14.07
N GLY A 266 8.27 -1.97 -12.77
CA GLY A 266 7.81 -1.07 -11.70
C GLY A 266 8.32 0.35 -11.85
N ALA A 267 9.60 0.53 -12.21
CA ALA A 267 10.16 1.85 -12.49
C ALA A 267 9.49 2.59 -13.66
N LYS A 268 8.86 1.87 -14.58
CA LYS A 268 8.15 2.43 -15.74
C LYS A 268 6.66 2.62 -15.47
N LEU A 269 6.02 1.64 -14.83
CA LEU A 269 4.57 1.57 -14.66
C LEU A 269 4.08 2.24 -13.38
N ALA A 270 4.80 2.12 -12.25
CA ALA A 270 4.32 2.66 -10.98
C ALA A 270 4.17 4.19 -10.99
N PRO A 271 5.08 4.99 -11.59
CA PRO A 271 4.86 6.43 -11.73
C PRO A 271 3.62 6.77 -12.56
N LEU A 272 3.36 6.00 -13.63
CA LEU A 272 2.17 6.17 -14.48
C LEU A 272 0.90 5.78 -13.72
N ALA A 273 0.92 4.69 -12.97
CA ALA A 273 -0.19 4.25 -12.13
C ALA A 273 -0.53 5.30 -11.07
N GLY A 274 0.47 5.88 -10.41
CA GLY A 274 0.27 6.99 -9.48
C GLY A 274 -0.32 8.24 -10.14
N GLU A 275 0.10 8.57 -11.37
CA GLU A 275 -0.46 9.70 -12.13
C GLU A 275 -1.91 9.45 -12.57
N VAL A 276 -2.21 8.26 -13.08
CA VAL A 276 -3.58 7.85 -13.44
C VAL A 276 -4.48 7.89 -12.22
N PHE A 277 -4.03 7.34 -11.08
CA PHE A 277 -4.73 7.39 -9.81
C PHE A 277 -5.06 8.83 -9.40
N ARG A 278 -4.06 9.74 -9.44
CA ARG A 278 -4.26 11.16 -9.13
C ARG A 278 -5.33 11.76 -10.04
N ARG A 279 -5.13 11.72 -11.35
CA ARG A 279 -6.05 12.36 -12.32
C ARG A 279 -7.45 11.80 -12.23
N ARG A 280 -7.59 10.49 -12.06
CA ARG A 280 -8.89 9.83 -11.92
C ARG A 280 -9.60 10.28 -10.64
N SER A 281 -8.89 10.28 -9.52
CA SER A 281 -9.44 10.75 -8.25
C SER A 281 -9.82 12.23 -8.29
N GLU A 282 -9.04 13.05 -8.99
CA GLU A 282 -9.36 14.46 -9.19
C GLU A 282 -10.59 14.67 -10.07
N LEU A 283 -10.73 13.87 -11.13
CA LEU A 283 -11.92 13.89 -11.97
C LEU A 283 -13.15 13.42 -11.18
N ALA A 284 -13.04 12.33 -10.43
CA ALA A 284 -14.10 11.80 -9.58
C ALA A 284 -14.56 12.85 -8.55
N ALA A 285 -13.61 13.46 -7.83
CA ALA A 285 -13.91 14.56 -6.91
C ALA A 285 -14.54 15.77 -7.61
N GLY A 286 -14.02 16.14 -8.79
CA GLY A 286 -14.58 17.22 -9.60
C GLY A 286 -16.02 16.94 -10.05
N MET A 287 -16.33 15.72 -10.48
CA MET A 287 -17.68 15.28 -10.83
C MET A 287 -18.60 15.29 -9.61
N ALA A 288 -18.14 14.76 -8.47
CA ALA A 288 -18.90 14.75 -7.22
C ALA A 288 -19.26 16.18 -6.77
N HIS A 289 -18.29 17.09 -6.78
CA HIS A 289 -18.52 18.51 -6.50
C HIS A 289 -19.41 19.18 -7.53
N SER A 290 -19.34 18.74 -8.80
CA SER A 290 -20.15 19.34 -9.86
C SER A 290 -21.62 18.95 -9.74
N ILE A 291 -21.92 17.71 -9.35
CA ILE A 291 -23.29 17.21 -9.19
C ILE A 291 -23.97 17.78 -7.94
N ALA A 292 -23.20 18.21 -6.93
CA ALA A 292 -23.73 18.83 -5.73
C ALA A 292 -23.79 20.36 -5.85
N ALA A 293 -24.99 20.93 -5.67
CA ALA A 293 -25.14 22.37 -5.51
C ALA A 293 -24.41 22.84 -4.25
N THR A 294 -23.42 23.72 -4.39
CA THR A 294 -22.65 24.22 -3.24
C THR A 294 -23.28 25.52 -2.74
N PRO A 295 -23.80 25.60 -1.51
CA PRO A 295 -24.28 26.86 -0.97
C PRO A 295 -23.12 27.82 -0.76
N VAL A 296 -23.27 29.05 -1.25
CA VAL A 296 -22.35 30.16 -1.07
C VAL A 296 -23.12 31.29 -0.42
N LEU A 297 -22.64 31.70 0.75
CA LEU A 297 -23.17 32.85 1.46
C LEU A 297 -22.22 34.04 1.26
N LYS A 298 -22.73 35.10 0.66
CA LYS A 298 -22.04 36.40 0.61
C LYS A 298 -22.53 37.22 1.78
N LEU A 299 -21.59 37.63 2.63
CA LEU A 299 -21.90 38.47 3.77
C LEU A 299 -21.92 39.94 3.33
N GLY A 300 -23.01 40.62 3.66
CA GLY A 300 -23.10 42.08 3.57
C GLY A 300 -22.15 42.77 4.57
N PRO A 301 -22.02 44.11 4.47
CA PRO A 301 -21.16 44.89 5.35
C PRO A 301 -21.54 44.73 6.82
N GLU A 302 -20.52 44.60 7.68
CA GLU A 302 -20.65 44.45 9.14
C GLU A 302 -20.79 45.80 9.86
N ILE A 303 -20.64 46.92 9.14
CA ILE A 303 -20.70 48.28 9.66
C ILE A 303 -21.86 48.98 8.95
N PRO A 304 -22.80 49.62 9.69
CA PRO A 304 -23.92 50.29 9.07
C PRO A 304 -23.44 51.50 8.26
N LYS A 305 -24.17 51.83 7.19
CA LYS A 305 -24.10 53.17 6.61
C LYS A 305 -24.62 54.17 7.66
N MET A 306 -24.01 55.36 7.69
CA MET A 306 -24.37 56.38 8.67
C MET A 306 -25.89 56.65 8.65
N GLY A 307 -26.58 56.35 9.75
CA GLY A 307 -28.03 56.60 9.91
C GLY A 307 -28.94 55.37 9.85
N GLU A 308 -28.43 54.17 9.58
CA GLU A 308 -29.22 52.92 9.58
C GLU A 308 -28.84 51.99 10.75
N GLY A 309 -29.84 51.32 11.34
CA GLY A 309 -29.61 50.27 12.34
C GLY A 309 -29.36 48.91 11.68
N LEU A 310 -28.33 48.18 12.10
CA LEU A 310 -28.10 46.79 11.66
C LEU A 310 -29.07 45.84 12.37
N SER A 311 -29.55 44.81 11.67
CA SER A 311 -30.27 43.72 12.32
C SER A 311 -29.34 42.96 13.29
N GLU A 312 -29.90 42.33 14.34
CA GLU A 312 -29.12 41.51 15.28
C GLU A 312 -28.30 40.43 14.55
N ALA A 313 -28.85 39.87 13.46
CA ALA A 313 -28.17 38.90 12.62
C ALA A 313 -26.93 39.48 11.89
N GLN A 314 -26.94 40.75 11.48
CA GLN A 314 -25.79 41.40 10.83
C GLN A 314 -24.66 41.75 11.79
N GLN A 315 -24.98 41.88 13.09
CA GLN A 315 -24.01 42.19 14.14
C GLN A 315 -23.20 40.96 14.60
N ASP A 316 -23.58 39.74 14.19
CA ASP A 316 -22.81 38.53 14.47
C ASP A 316 -21.62 38.39 13.50
N PRO A 317 -20.36 38.50 14.00
CA PRO A 317 -19.15 38.33 13.20
C PRO A 317 -18.87 36.86 12.82
N HIS A 318 -19.70 35.92 13.29
CA HIS A 318 -19.59 34.49 13.00
C HIS A 318 -20.77 33.93 12.20
N ARG A 319 -21.70 34.79 11.74
CA ARG A 319 -22.90 34.37 10.99
C ARG A 319 -22.60 33.56 9.72
N GLY A 320 -21.46 33.82 9.07
CA GLY A 320 -21.01 33.02 7.91
C GLY A 320 -20.35 31.68 8.26
N ARG A 321 -19.89 31.49 9.50
CA ARG A 321 -19.25 30.25 9.98
C ARG A 321 -20.25 29.27 10.59
N ASN A 322 -21.37 29.77 11.13
CA ASN A 322 -22.40 28.97 11.78
C ASN A 322 -23.42 28.34 10.82
N TYR A 323 -23.25 28.50 9.50
CA TYR A 323 -24.16 27.98 8.47
C TYR A 323 -24.49 26.49 8.64
N GLY A 324 -23.49 25.64 8.90
CA GLY A 324 -23.71 24.20 9.08
C GLY A 324 -24.48 23.82 10.35
N ALA A 325 -24.38 24.63 11.42
CA ALA A 325 -25.11 24.41 12.67
C ALA A 325 -26.58 24.83 12.55
N VAL A 326 -26.86 25.90 11.79
CA VAL A 326 -28.22 26.43 11.56
C VAL A 326 -28.96 25.63 10.48
N ALA A 327 -28.28 25.20 9.41
CA ALA A 327 -28.89 24.39 8.36
C ALA A 327 -29.17 22.94 8.81
N GLY A 328 -28.41 22.41 9.78
CA GLY A 328 -28.58 21.06 10.30
C GLY A 328 -29.73 20.88 11.30
N SER A 329 -30.26 21.97 11.88
CA SER A 329 -31.37 21.91 12.84
C SER A 329 -32.76 21.89 12.19
N GLY A 330 -32.85 22.05 10.86
CA GLY A 330 -34.12 22.16 10.16
C GLY A 330 -34.81 23.52 10.31
N ASP A 331 -34.15 24.48 10.95
CA ASP A 331 -34.67 25.83 11.14
C ASP A 331 -34.38 26.73 9.93
N ALA A 332 -35.22 27.76 9.76
CA ALA A 332 -35.05 28.74 8.69
C ALA A 332 -33.74 29.53 8.86
N LEU A 333 -32.97 29.66 7.77
CA LEU A 333 -31.74 30.44 7.74
C LEU A 333 -32.05 31.94 7.93
N ILE A 334 -31.56 32.52 9.03
CA ILE A 334 -31.68 33.97 9.28
C ILE A 334 -30.53 34.68 8.56
N LEU A 335 -30.87 35.50 7.58
CA LEU A 335 -29.92 36.29 6.79
C LEU A 335 -30.01 37.78 7.17
N GLY A 336 -28.87 38.47 7.17
CA GLY A 336 -28.83 39.92 7.21
C GLY A 336 -29.48 40.56 5.98
N ALA A 337 -29.93 41.82 6.10
CA ALA A 337 -30.64 42.51 5.02
C ALA A 337 -29.83 42.63 3.71
N GLU A 338 -28.50 42.63 3.80
CA GLU A 338 -27.58 42.65 2.64
C GLU A 338 -26.79 41.34 2.46
N ASP A 339 -27.14 40.27 3.19
CA ASP A 339 -26.55 38.94 2.96
C ASP A 339 -27.22 38.27 1.74
N ASP A 340 -26.44 37.57 0.92
CA ASP A 340 -26.92 36.92 -0.32
C ASP A 340 -26.52 35.44 -0.28
N ALA A 341 -27.52 34.56 -0.17
CA ALA A 341 -27.34 33.11 -0.21
C ALA A 341 -27.66 32.59 -1.61
N LYS A 342 -26.67 31.98 -2.26
CA LYS A 342 -26.80 31.40 -3.60
C LYS A 342 -26.25 29.99 -3.63
N PHE A 343 -26.84 29.13 -4.43
CA PHE A 343 -26.20 27.87 -4.78
C PHE A 343 -25.27 28.11 -5.97
N LEU A 344 -23.99 27.85 -5.77
CA LEU A 344 -23.01 27.80 -6.82
C LEU A 344 -23.05 26.37 -7.39
N GLU A 345 -23.76 26.22 -8.49
CA GLU A 345 -23.68 25.05 -9.35
C GLU A 345 -22.70 25.34 -10.49
N PRO A 346 -22.03 24.34 -11.08
CA PRO A 346 -21.31 24.52 -12.32
C PRO A 346 -22.32 24.76 -13.45
N ALA A 347 -22.69 26.02 -13.69
CA ALA A 347 -23.46 26.51 -14.83
C ALA A 347 -24.58 25.57 -15.37
N GLY A 348 -25.38 24.95 -14.49
CA GLY A 348 -26.44 24.01 -14.86
C GLY A 348 -25.97 22.74 -15.62
N ALA A 349 -24.66 22.52 -15.74
CA ALA A 349 -24.07 21.46 -16.55
C ALA A 349 -24.19 20.10 -15.87
N ALA A 350 -24.22 20.02 -14.54
CA ALA A 350 -24.22 18.75 -13.84
C ALA A 350 -25.53 17.98 -13.99
N TRP A 351 -26.66 18.68 -13.94
CA TRP A 351 -27.98 18.12 -14.24
C TRP A 351 -28.09 17.71 -15.72
N LYS A 352 -27.48 18.50 -16.61
CA LYS A 352 -27.37 18.18 -18.04
C LYS A 352 -26.50 16.93 -18.28
N LEU A 353 -25.35 16.80 -17.59
CA LEU A 353 -24.46 15.65 -17.70
C LEU A 353 -25.13 14.39 -17.12
N GLY A 354 -25.75 14.49 -15.94
CA GLY A 354 -26.54 13.41 -15.35
C GLY A 354 -27.64 12.92 -16.28
N ALA A 355 -28.40 13.85 -16.89
CA ALA A 355 -29.43 13.47 -17.84
C ALA A 355 -28.87 12.94 -19.19
N ASP A 356 -27.63 13.29 -19.59
CA ASP A 356 -27.00 12.74 -20.80
C ASP A 356 -26.48 11.32 -20.53
N GLU A 357 -25.95 11.09 -19.34
CA GLU A 357 -25.53 9.77 -18.87
C GLU A 357 -26.71 8.81 -18.73
N ILE A 358 -27.86 9.28 -18.24
CA ILE A 358 -29.11 8.50 -18.21
C ILE A 358 -29.51 8.05 -19.62
N ARG A 359 -29.48 8.96 -20.60
CA ARG A 359 -29.76 8.56 -21.99
C ARG A 359 -28.77 7.55 -22.51
N ARG A 360 -27.48 7.69 -22.16
CA ARG A 360 -26.43 6.76 -22.56
C ARG A 360 -26.69 5.36 -22.01
N LEU A 361 -27.01 5.24 -20.72
CA LEU A 361 -27.29 3.97 -20.04
C LEU A 361 -28.56 3.30 -20.58
N VAL A 362 -29.62 4.07 -20.79
CA VAL A 362 -30.84 3.58 -21.44
C VAL A 362 -30.55 3.10 -22.87
N GLY A 363 -29.74 3.86 -23.63
CA GLY A 363 -29.30 3.46 -24.96
C GLY A 363 -28.45 2.18 -24.98
N GLN A 364 -27.87 1.80 -23.84
CA GLN A 364 -27.14 0.54 -23.65
C GLN A 364 -28.02 -0.60 -23.11
N GLY A 365 -29.32 -0.38 -22.92
CA GLY A 365 -30.29 -1.41 -22.54
C GLY A 365 -30.65 -1.46 -21.06
N THR A 366 -30.14 -0.54 -20.22
CA THR A 366 -30.55 -0.44 -18.81
C THR A 366 -32.00 0.05 -18.72
N GLN A 367 -32.84 -0.61 -17.90
CA GLN A 367 -34.25 -0.21 -17.81
C GLN A 367 -34.43 1.08 -17.00
N TYR A 368 -35.35 1.95 -17.43
CA TYR A 368 -35.59 3.25 -16.80
C TYR A 368 -35.90 3.18 -15.30
N HIS A 369 -36.59 2.12 -14.85
CA HIS A 369 -36.94 1.97 -13.44
C HIS A 369 -35.73 1.62 -12.56
N GLU A 370 -34.71 0.94 -13.09
CA GLU A 370 -33.44 0.64 -12.40
C GLU A 370 -32.61 1.91 -12.23
N VAL A 371 -32.64 2.79 -13.24
CA VAL A 371 -31.99 4.11 -13.22
C VAL A 371 -32.71 5.08 -12.26
N ALA A 372 -34.04 5.01 -12.19
CA ALA A 372 -34.86 5.88 -11.33
C ALA A 372 -34.72 5.59 -9.82
N VAL A 373 -34.48 4.33 -9.44
CA VAL A 373 -34.27 3.94 -8.02
C VAL A 373 -32.98 4.54 -7.46
N PHE A 374 -31.91 4.65 -8.26
CA PHE A 374 -30.65 5.26 -7.85
C PHE A 374 -30.76 6.75 -7.50
N TYR A 375 -31.69 7.47 -8.14
CA TYR A 375 -31.77 8.93 -8.02
C TYR A 375 -32.95 9.45 -7.21
N ARG A 376 -33.99 8.63 -6.90
CA ARG A 376 -35.01 8.99 -5.90
C ARG A 376 -34.42 9.26 -4.51
N ALA A 377 -33.25 8.69 -4.21
CA ALA A 377 -32.52 8.99 -2.97
C ALA A 377 -31.90 10.42 -2.94
N ASN A 378 -31.74 11.08 -4.11
CA ASN A 378 -31.12 12.41 -4.26
C ASN A 378 -32.04 13.47 -4.88
N ALA A 379 -33.20 13.08 -5.44
CA ALA A 379 -34.14 13.96 -6.13
C ALA A 379 -35.13 14.60 -5.16
N LEU A 380 -34.68 15.65 -4.46
CA LEU A 380 -35.56 16.65 -3.86
C LEU A 380 -35.37 18.04 -4.51
N SER A 381 -34.68 18.13 -5.66
CA SER A 381 -34.41 19.40 -6.34
C SER A 381 -35.28 19.60 -7.60
N ARG A 382 -36.08 20.68 -7.60
CA ARG A 382 -36.90 21.16 -8.74
C ARG A 382 -36.10 21.30 -10.07
N PRO A 383 -34.84 21.76 -10.06
CA PRO A 383 -34.04 21.88 -11.28
C PRO A 383 -33.75 20.56 -11.99
N LEU A 384 -33.61 19.45 -11.25
CA LEU A 384 -33.41 18.12 -11.86
C LEU A 384 -34.68 17.64 -12.55
N GLU A 385 -35.85 17.86 -11.95
CA GLU A 385 -37.14 17.54 -12.56
C GLU A 385 -37.34 18.28 -13.89
N GLU A 386 -37.00 19.58 -13.92
CA GLU A 386 -37.04 20.38 -15.14
C GLU A 386 -36.08 19.86 -16.22
N ALA A 387 -34.85 19.47 -15.84
CA ALA A 387 -33.86 18.92 -16.77
C ALA A 387 -34.26 17.54 -17.34
N LEU A 388 -34.86 16.67 -16.51
CA LEU A 388 -35.39 15.37 -16.94
C LEU A 388 -36.63 15.55 -17.83
N GLY A 389 -37.53 16.46 -17.45
CA GLY A 389 -38.72 16.84 -18.22
C GLY A 389 -38.36 17.40 -19.60
N ALA A 390 -37.39 18.31 -19.68
CA ALA A 390 -36.91 18.89 -20.94
C ALA A 390 -36.36 17.82 -21.91
N ARG A 391 -35.97 16.64 -21.39
CA ARG A 391 -35.38 15.55 -22.14
C ARG A 391 -36.32 14.36 -22.33
N ARG A 392 -37.59 14.49 -21.92
CA ARG A 392 -38.63 13.46 -21.98
C ARG A 392 -38.22 12.15 -21.29
N ILE A 393 -37.44 12.26 -20.22
CA ILE A 393 -37.06 11.10 -19.40
C ILE A 393 -38.18 10.90 -18.37
N PRO A 394 -38.90 9.78 -18.39
CA PRO A 394 -39.95 9.51 -17.40
C PRO A 394 -39.31 9.34 -16.01
N TYR A 395 -39.69 10.19 -15.06
CA TYR A 395 -39.19 10.16 -13.67
C TYR A 395 -40.32 10.09 -12.62
N GLN A 396 -41.57 10.29 -13.04
CA GLN A 396 -42.77 9.95 -12.28
C GLN A 396 -43.40 8.71 -12.91
N LEU A 397 -43.74 7.73 -12.06
CA LEU A 397 -44.53 6.56 -12.44
C LEU A 397 -46.01 6.91 -12.41
#